data_AF-A0A662FSZ6-F1
#
_entry.id   AF-A0A662FSZ6-F1
#
_cell.length_a   1.000
_cell.length_b   1.000
_cell.length_c   1.000
_cell.angle_alpha   90.00
_cell.angle_beta   90.00
_cell.angle_gamma   90.00
#
_symmetry.space_group_name_H-M   'P 1'
#
loop_
_entity.id
_entity.type
_entity.pdbx_description
1 polymer ?
#
loop_
_entity_poly.entity_id
_entity_poly.type
_entity_poly.pdbx_seq_one_letter_code
_entity_poly.pdbx_strand_id
1 'polypeptide(L)'
;MKISIVTVRWMITRLFKIGNIKLVVKYERIVENSIKIILDILGEVYQRVQESGMAEVFVFREISSMERVLQRRALEKNVSVLSLGMLSYHEVWTGIPTIYTSVEVSERYGEDLWKAVLQHEAGHTILHGSIVYYIPPVSELSIEDEYIVFMGVKDYEVTRLLKQIGLGEYQEPLVRYNFSTDDKISLFKTLLQALPLAEDLVWVNNKVRDICRRKGIPLLLLEKFKYQLDKVEDTFERFRIACRWYKQYWKK
;
A
#
# COMPACT_ATOMS: atom_id res chain seq x y z
N MET A 1 -30.66 5.20 -22.92
CA MET A 1 -29.20 5.39 -22.95
C MET A 1 -28.55 4.02 -23.07
N LYS A 2 -27.97 3.67 -24.23
CA LYS A 2 -27.35 2.35 -24.44
C LYS A 2 -26.03 2.31 -23.66
N ILE A 3 -26.01 1.59 -22.55
CA ILE A 3 -24.79 1.29 -21.81
C ILE A 3 -24.10 0.16 -22.57
N SER A 4 -23.10 0.52 -23.36
CA SER A 4 -22.22 -0.44 -24.03
C SER A 4 -21.39 -1.14 -22.96
N ILE A 5 -21.77 -2.37 -22.61
CA ILE A 5 -20.98 -3.25 -21.73
C ILE A 5 -19.77 -3.69 -22.54
N VAL A 6 -18.66 -2.95 -22.45
CA VAL A 6 -17.37 -3.42 -22.94
C VAL A 6 -16.87 -4.44 -21.93
N THR A 7 -17.11 -5.73 -22.15
CA THR A 7 -16.43 -6.82 -21.44
C THR A 7 -14.91 -6.56 -21.36
N VAL A 8 -14.26 -6.95 -20.26
CA VAL A 8 -12.78 -7.00 -20.11
C VAL A 8 -12.20 -8.12 -21.01
N ARG A 9 -12.50 -8.05 -22.31
CA ARG A 9 -12.29 -9.11 -23.30
C ARG A 9 -10.89 -9.06 -23.92
N TRP A 10 -9.99 -8.24 -23.36
CA TRP A 10 -8.71 -7.88 -23.97
C TRP A 10 -7.48 -8.21 -23.11
N MET A 11 -7.67 -8.69 -21.88
CA MET A 11 -6.56 -9.07 -21.01
C MET A 11 -6.28 -10.57 -21.13
N ILE A 12 -5.01 -10.91 -21.30
CA ILE A 12 -4.52 -12.28 -21.21
C ILE A 12 -4.53 -12.66 -19.73
N THR A 13 -5.07 -13.84 -19.42
CA THR A 13 -5.04 -14.39 -18.05
C THR A 13 -4.10 -15.58 -18.01
N ARG A 14 -3.16 -15.58 -17.06
CA ARG A 14 -2.26 -16.70 -16.79
C ARG A 14 -2.16 -16.95 -15.29
N LEU A 15 -1.99 -18.22 -14.94
CA LEU A 15 -1.75 -18.65 -13.56
C LEU A 15 -0.25 -18.88 -13.35
N PHE A 16 0.29 -18.29 -12.29
CA PHE A 16 1.67 -18.49 -11.86
C PHE A 16 1.69 -18.98 -10.40
N LYS A 17 2.83 -19.53 -9.98
CA LYS A 17 3.09 -19.92 -8.60
C LYS A 17 4.43 -19.35 -8.16
N ILE A 18 4.44 -18.66 -7.03
CA ILE A 18 5.65 -18.14 -6.39
C ILE A 18 5.63 -18.65 -4.95
N GLY A 19 6.57 -19.51 -4.59
CA GLY A 19 6.53 -20.19 -3.28
C GLY A 19 5.20 -20.92 -3.09
N ASN A 20 4.47 -20.56 -2.03
CA ASN A 20 3.14 -21.12 -1.72
C ASN A 20 1.97 -20.23 -2.17
N ILE A 21 2.26 -19.12 -2.86
CA ILE A 21 1.25 -18.19 -3.38
C ILE A 21 0.92 -18.51 -4.84
N LYS A 22 -0.36 -18.58 -5.15
CA LYS A 22 -0.88 -18.67 -6.53
C LYS A 22 -1.23 -17.27 -7.03
N LEU A 23 -0.74 -16.90 -8.21
CA LEU A 23 -1.03 -15.59 -8.80
C LEU A 23 -1.86 -15.74 -10.07
N VAL A 24 -3.06 -15.17 -10.07
CA VAL A 24 -3.87 -15.02 -11.29
C VAL A 24 -3.50 -13.68 -11.92
N VAL A 25 -2.61 -13.71 -12.89
CA VAL A 25 -2.10 -12.51 -13.55
C VAL A 25 -2.92 -12.21 -14.79
N LYS A 26 -3.53 -11.03 -14.83
CA LYS A 26 -4.35 -10.51 -15.92
C LYS A 26 -3.62 -9.31 -16.51
N TYR A 27 -3.27 -9.36 -17.79
CA TYR A 27 -2.42 -8.32 -18.38
C TYR A 27 -2.79 -7.97 -19.82
N GLU A 28 -2.52 -6.72 -20.21
CA GLU A 28 -2.64 -6.29 -21.60
C GLU A 28 -1.53 -6.91 -22.45
N ARG A 29 -1.83 -7.38 -23.68
CA ARG A 29 -0.83 -8.07 -24.52
C ARG A 29 0.46 -7.26 -24.73
N ILE A 30 0.36 -5.93 -24.80
CA ILE A 30 1.50 -5.04 -25.01
C ILE A 30 2.51 -5.05 -23.85
N VAL A 31 2.12 -5.44 -22.64
CA VAL A 31 3.00 -5.52 -21.46
C VAL A 31 3.53 -6.93 -21.18
N GLU A 32 3.35 -7.88 -22.10
CA GLU A 32 3.76 -9.28 -21.93
C GLU A 32 5.24 -9.43 -21.56
N ASN A 33 6.11 -8.59 -22.14
CA ASN A 33 7.55 -8.61 -21.88
C ASN A 33 7.91 -8.17 -20.45
N SER A 34 7.04 -7.41 -19.77
CA SER A 34 7.26 -6.91 -18.41
C SER A 34 6.80 -7.90 -17.33
N ILE A 35 6.04 -8.95 -17.70
CA ILE A 35 5.46 -9.89 -16.74
C ILE A 35 6.54 -10.62 -15.93
N LYS A 36 7.66 -11.00 -16.56
CA LYS A 36 8.77 -11.65 -15.85
C LYS A 36 9.33 -10.74 -14.75
N ILE A 37 9.54 -9.45 -15.04
CA ILE A 37 10.08 -8.48 -14.09
C ILE A 37 9.12 -8.32 -12.90
N ILE A 38 7.81 -8.21 -13.15
CA ILE A 38 6.81 -8.11 -12.09
C ILE A 38 6.81 -9.36 -11.21
N LEU A 39 6.85 -10.55 -11.81
CA LEU A 39 6.92 -11.81 -11.06
C LEU A 39 8.22 -11.93 -10.26
N ASP A 40 9.35 -11.47 -10.80
CA ASP A 40 10.64 -11.44 -10.10
C ASP A 40 10.55 -10.51 -8.86
N ILE A 41 9.98 -9.30 -9.00
CA ILE A 41 9.77 -8.35 -7.89
C ILE A 41 8.82 -8.90 -6.82
N LEU A 42 7.65 -9.41 -7.22
CA LEU A 42 6.70 -10.05 -6.29
C LEU A 42 7.32 -11.28 -5.62
N GLY A 43 8.18 -11.99 -6.36
CA GLY A 43 9.01 -13.10 -5.91
C GLY A 43 9.87 -12.76 -4.70
N GLU A 44 10.45 -11.57 -4.69
CA GLU A 44 11.27 -11.11 -3.57
C GLU A 44 10.48 -11.05 -2.25
N VAL A 45 9.18 -10.74 -2.29
CA VAL A 45 8.35 -10.72 -1.09
C VAL A 45 7.83 -12.13 -0.78
N TYR A 46 7.13 -12.75 -1.71
CA TYR A 46 6.42 -14.02 -1.46
C TYR A 46 7.33 -15.20 -1.16
N GLN A 47 8.59 -15.21 -1.63
CA GLN A 47 9.55 -16.27 -1.30
C GLN A 47 10.13 -16.15 0.12
N ARG A 48 10.06 -14.96 0.73
CA ARG A 48 10.61 -14.68 2.06
C ARG A 48 9.59 -14.80 3.18
N VAL A 49 8.32 -15.05 2.86
CA VAL A 49 7.25 -15.27 3.83
C VAL A 49 6.76 -16.72 3.78
N GLN A 50 6.35 -17.26 4.93
CA GLN A 50 5.81 -18.62 5.04
C GLN A 50 4.28 -18.65 4.89
N GLU A 51 3.75 -17.87 3.95
CA GLU A 51 2.31 -17.73 3.75
C GLU A 51 1.84 -18.51 2.54
N SER A 52 0.59 -18.98 2.59
CA SER A 52 -0.07 -19.66 1.48
C SER A 52 -1.36 -18.93 1.11
N GLY A 53 -1.67 -18.86 -0.17
CA GLY A 53 -2.83 -18.10 -0.59
C GLY A 53 -2.91 -17.88 -2.10
N MET A 54 -3.79 -16.96 -2.47
CA MET A 54 -3.99 -16.56 -3.86
C MET A 54 -4.14 -15.06 -3.93
N ALA A 55 -3.53 -14.45 -4.95
CA ALA A 55 -3.76 -13.04 -5.29
C ALA A 55 -4.02 -12.89 -6.79
N GLU A 56 -4.81 -11.88 -7.15
CA GLU A 56 -4.92 -11.42 -8.54
C GLU A 56 -3.91 -10.29 -8.78
N VAL A 57 -3.31 -10.24 -9.96
CA VAL A 57 -2.41 -9.14 -10.37
C VAL A 57 -2.86 -8.64 -11.72
N PHE A 58 -3.37 -7.41 -11.77
CA PHE A 58 -3.73 -6.73 -13.00
C PHE A 58 -2.57 -5.84 -13.46
N VAL A 59 -2.09 -6.06 -14.69
CA VAL A 59 -0.97 -5.31 -15.27
C VAL A 59 -1.42 -4.56 -16.51
N PHE A 60 -1.19 -3.25 -16.49
CA PHE A 60 -1.60 -2.33 -17.55
C PHE A 60 -0.42 -1.61 -18.17
N ARG A 61 -0.58 -1.18 -19.42
CA ARG A 61 0.38 -0.29 -20.09
C ARG A 61 0.42 1.08 -19.46
N GLU A 62 -0.76 1.62 -19.13
CA GLU A 62 -0.97 3.00 -18.67
C GLU A 62 -1.75 3.01 -17.35
N ILE A 63 -1.45 4.00 -16.50
CA ILE A 63 -2.17 4.26 -15.24
C ILE A 63 -3.64 4.56 -15.54
N SER A 64 -3.93 5.27 -16.62
CA SER A 64 -5.30 5.60 -17.04
C SER A 64 -6.16 4.35 -17.32
N SER A 65 -5.58 3.33 -17.95
CA SER A 65 -6.26 2.04 -18.20
C SER A 65 -6.49 1.28 -16.90
N MET A 66 -5.49 1.26 -16.02
CA MET A 66 -5.58 0.65 -14.70
C MET A 66 -6.77 1.22 -13.90
N GLU A 67 -6.85 2.55 -13.81
CA GLU A 67 -7.90 3.23 -13.05
C GLU A 67 -9.29 3.02 -13.63
N ARG A 68 -9.44 3.05 -14.97
CA ARG A 68 -10.72 2.74 -15.62
C ARG A 68 -11.22 1.34 -15.26
N VAL A 69 -10.33 0.35 -15.20
CA VAL A 69 -10.70 -1.02 -14.83
C VAL A 69 -11.01 -1.12 -13.34
N LEU A 70 -10.20 -0.49 -12.47
CA LEU A 70 -10.47 -0.42 -11.03
C LEU A 70 -11.85 0.19 -10.75
N GLN A 71 -12.16 1.35 -11.33
CA GLN A 71 -13.43 2.04 -11.16
C GLN A 71 -14.61 1.20 -11.63
N ARG A 72 -14.48 0.53 -12.78
CA ARG A 72 -15.53 -0.37 -13.27
C ARG A 72 -15.77 -1.51 -12.30
N ARG A 73 -14.72 -2.16 -11.81
CA ARG A 73 -14.83 -3.24 -10.83
C ARG A 73 -15.47 -2.76 -9.53
N ALA A 74 -15.12 -1.56 -9.07
CA ALA A 74 -15.73 -0.95 -7.91
C ALA A 74 -17.24 -0.76 -8.12
N LEU A 75 -17.64 -0.22 -9.28
CA LEU A 75 -19.04 -0.04 -9.65
C LEU A 75 -19.80 -1.38 -9.71
N GLU A 76 -19.21 -2.43 -10.30
CA GLU A 76 -19.77 -3.78 -10.35
C GLU A 76 -19.97 -4.41 -8.95
N LYS A 77 -19.27 -3.89 -7.93
CA LYS A 77 -19.35 -4.32 -6.54
C LYS A 77 -20.05 -3.32 -5.63
N ASN A 78 -20.59 -2.22 -6.18
CA ASN A 78 -21.18 -1.12 -5.42
C ASN A 78 -20.24 -0.54 -4.35
N VAL A 79 -18.95 -0.45 -4.67
CA VAL A 79 -17.92 0.16 -3.82
C VAL A 79 -17.52 1.51 -4.41
N SER A 80 -17.33 2.51 -3.55
CA SER A 80 -16.77 3.80 -3.94
C SER A 80 -15.24 3.76 -3.90
N VAL A 81 -14.58 4.20 -4.97
CA VAL A 81 -13.13 4.43 -5.00
C VAL A 81 -12.84 5.82 -4.47
N LEU A 82 -12.18 5.92 -3.31
CA LEU A 82 -11.96 7.19 -2.62
C LEU A 82 -10.80 8.01 -3.20
N SER A 83 -9.84 7.37 -3.90
CA SER A 83 -8.67 8.05 -4.45
C SER A 83 -8.33 7.50 -5.83
N LEU A 84 -8.01 8.40 -6.76
CA LEU A 84 -7.38 8.12 -8.05
C LEU A 84 -6.04 8.84 -8.12
N GLY A 85 -5.23 8.56 -9.14
CA GLY A 85 -3.90 9.10 -9.33
C GLY A 85 -2.79 8.36 -8.56
N MET A 86 -3.08 7.18 -8.00
CA MET A 86 -2.07 6.37 -7.30
C MET A 86 -1.22 5.56 -8.28
N LEU A 87 0.02 5.26 -7.90
CA LEU A 87 0.95 4.45 -8.70
C LEU A 87 0.51 2.98 -8.79
N SER A 88 -0.27 2.51 -7.82
CA SER A 88 -0.82 1.17 -7.72
C SER A 88 -2.07 1.18 -6.85
N TYR A 89 -2.80 0.07 -6.86
CA TYR A 89 -3.93 -0.14 -5.98
C TYR A 89 -3.94 -1.56 -5.44
N HIS A 90 -4.48 -1.71 -4.23
CA HIS A 90 -4.81 -3.00 -3.64
C HIS A 90 -6.26 -3.02 -3.11
N GLU A 91 -6.99 -4.09 -3.44
CA GLU A 91 -8.38 -4.34 -3.00
C GLU A 91 -8.62 -5.81 -2.68
N VAL A 92 -9.70 -6.09 -1.94
CA VAL A 92 -10.13 -7.44 -1.56
C VAL A 92 -11.67 -7.56 -1.69
N TRP A 93 -12.31 -6.81 -2.59
CA TRP A 93 -13.77 -6.73 -2.72
C TRP A 93 -14.42 -8.06 -3.10
N THR A 94 -13.66 -8.98 -3.69
CA THR A 94 -14.12 -10.34 -4.05
C THR A 94 -13.72 -11.40 -3.02
N GLY A 95 -13.03 -11.02 -1.95
CA GLY A 95 -12.38 -11.95 -1.02
C GLY A 95 -11.03 -12.47 -1.50
N ILE A 96 -10.57 -12.08 -2.69
CA ILE A 96 -9.22 -12.39 -3.21
C ILE A 96 -8.41 -11.09 -3.25
N PRO A 97 -7.26 -11.00 -2.56
CA PRO A 97 -6.42 -9.81 -2.64
C PRO A 97 -5.95 -9.56 -4.07
N THR A 98 -6.10 -8.34 -4.53
CA THR A 98 -5.89 -7.97 -5.92
C THR A 98 -4.98 -6.75 -5.99
N ILE A 99 -3.86 -6.90 -6.69
CA ILE A 99 -2.90 -5.83 -6.99
C ILE A 99 -3.19 -5.29 -8.38
N TYR A 100 -3.18 -3.96 -8.53
CA TYR A 100 -3.20 -3.27 -9.81
C TYR A 100 -1.89 -2.51 -9.98
N THR A 101 -1.24 -2.69 -11.13
CA THR A 101 0.01 -2.00 -11.45
C THR A 101 0.05 -1.60 -12.92
N SER A 102 0.83 -0.55 -13.21
CA SER A 102 1.11 -0.12 -14.57
C SER A 102 2.61 -0.05 -14.83
N VAL A 103 3.05 -0.50 -16.00
CA VAL A 103 4.46 -0.37 -16.43
C VAL A 103 4.86 1.08 -16.68
N GLU A 104 3.90 1.98 -16.92
CA GLU A 104 4.13 3.43 -17.01
C GLU A 104 4.79 3.99 -15.75
N VAL A 105 4.54 3.40 -14.58
CA VAL A 105 5.17 3.82 -13.32
C VAL A 105 6.70 3.71 -13.41
N SER A 106 7.19 2.60 -13.94
CA SER A 106 8.62 2.36 -14.14
C SER A 106 9.23 3.35 -15.13
N GLU A 107 8.54 3.60 -16.24
CA GLU A 107 9.02 4.49 -17.31
C GLU A 107 9.05 5.96 -16.87
N ARG A 108 8.07 6.37 -16.08
CA ARG A 108 7.90 7.77 -15.66
C ARG A 108 8.68 8.11 -14.39
N TYR A 109 8.80 7.17 -13.45
CA TYR A 109 9.36 7.43 -12.13
C TYR A 109 10.57 6.56 -11.78
N GLY A 110 10.94 5.62 -12.65
CA GLY A 110 12.08 4.73 -12.47
C GLY A 110 11.72 3.36 -11.88
N GLU A 111 12.57 2.38 -12.18
CA GLU A 111 12.41 0.98 -11.76
C GLU A 111 12.42 0.83 -10.23
N ASP A 112 13.24 1.61 -9.52
CA ASP A 112 13.34 1.55 -8.06
C ASP A 112 12.02 1.92 -7.37
N LEU A 113 11.33 2.96 -7.85
CA LEU A 113 10.02 3.32 -7.30
C LEU A 113 8.97 2.27 -7.63
N TRP A 114 8.97 1.76 -8.87
CA TRP A 114 8.02 0.72 -9.26
C TRP A 114 8.20 -0.56 -8.46
N LYS A 115 9.46 -0.96 -8.21
CA LYS A 115 9.81 -2.07 -7.35
C LYS A 115 9.34 -1.85 -5.92
N ALA A 116 9.61 -0.68 -5.34
CA ALA A 116 9.16 -0.34 -3.99
C ALA A 116 7.64 -0.46 -3.86
N VAL A 117 6.91 0.10 -4.84
CA VAL A 117 5.44 0.04 -4.94
C VAL A 117 4.93 -1.39 -5.00
N LEU A 118 5.45 -2.22 -5.91
CA LEU A 118 4.99 -3.61 -6.06
C LEU A 118 5.27 -4.46 -4.82
N GLN A 119 6.42 -4.26 -4.16
CA GLN A 119 6.73 -4.92 -2.89
C GLN A 119 5.75 -4.50 -1.78
N HIS A 120 5.42 -3.20 -1.70
CA HIS A 120 4.44 -2.67 -0.75
C HIS A 120 3.06 -3.29 -0.95
N GLU A 121 2.57 -3.35 -2.19
CA GLU A 121 1.28 -3.98 -2.49
C GLU A 121 1.28 -5.49 -2.20
N ALA A 122 2.38 -6.20 -2.49
CA ALA A 122 2.53 -7.60 -2.10
C ALA A 122 2.44 -7.78 -0.58
N GLY A 123 3.05 -6.88 0.19
CA GLY A 123 2.91 -6.83 1.65
C GLY A 123 1.46 -6.66 2.10
N HIS A 124 0.66 -5.83 1.43
CA HIS A 124 -0.77 -5.73 1.71
C HIS A 124 -1.52 -7.03 1.43
N THR A 125 -1.19 -7.78 0.38
CA THR A 125 -1.86 -9.08 0.14
C THR A 125 -1.60 -10.09 1.25
N ILE A 126 -0.43 -10.01 1.90
CA ILE A 126 -0.02 -10.90 2.99
C ILE A 126 -0.71 -10.52 4.30
N LEU A 127 -0.58 -9.25 4.71
CA LEU A 127 -1.08 -8.80 6.02
C LEU A 127 -2.57 -8.44 6.00
N HIS A 128 -3.04 -7.94 4.86
CA HIS A 128 -4.34 -7.31 4.70
C HIS A 128 -5.19 -7.94 3.60
N GLY A 129 -4.94 -9.21 3.27
CA GLY A 129 -5.61 -9.94 2.19
C GLY A 129 -7.04 -10.39 2.49
N SER A 130 -7.69 -9.82 3.51
CA SER A 130 -9.06 -10.11 3.91
C SER A 130 -9.90 -8.83 3.94
N ILE A 131 -11.20 -8.98 3.62
CA ILE A 131 -12.16 -7.86 3.57
C ILE A 131 -12.30 -7.12 4.91
N VAL A 132 -11.98 -7.78 6.03
CA VAL A 132 -12.04 -7.16 7.37
C VAL A 132 -11.13 -5.93 7.48
N TYR A 133 -10.04 -5.87 6.71
CA TYR A 133 -9.10 -4.73 6.68
C TYR A 133 -9.52 -3.60 5.72
N TYR A 134 -10.74 -3.67 5.21
CA TYR A 134 -11.39 -2.62 4.39
C TYR A 134 -12.55 -1.95 5.12
N ILE A 135 -12.81 -2.36 6.36
CA ILE A 135 -13.83 -1.79 7.22
C ILE A 135 -13.09 -1.20 8.43
N PRO A 136 -12.78 0.11 8.45
CA PRO A 136 -12.11 0.71 9.59
C PRO A 136 -12.98 0.55 10.84
N PRO A 137 -12.38 0.26 12.02
CA PRO A 137 -13.11 0.26 13.27
C PRO A 137 -13.69 1.64 13.57
N VAL A 138 -14.84 1.66 14.22
CA VAL A 138 -15.42 2.91 14.71
C VAL A 138 -14.51 3.52 15.79
N SER A 139 -14.25 4.81 15.67
CA SER A 139 -13.51 5.62 16.63
C SER A 139 -14.23 6.94 16.92
N GLU A 140 -13.59 7.84 17.65
CA GLU A 140 -14.09 9.21 17.91
C GLU A 140 -13.61 10.25 16.88
N LEU A 141 -12.91 9.81 15.83
CA LEU A 141 -12.41 10.67 14.75
C LEU A 141 -13.52 10.90 13.69
N SER A 142 -13.32 11.85 12.78
CA SER A 142 -14.19 11.93 11.60
C SER A 142 -13.88 10.77 10.67
N ILE A 143 -14.82 10.39 9.79
CA ILE A 143 -14.65 9.28 8.84
C ILE A 143 -13.38 9.44 8.00
N GLU A 144 -13.06 10.67 7.60
CA GLU A 144 -11.85 10.99 6.83
C GLU A 144 -10.58 10.75 7.65
N ASP A 145 -10.55 11.23 8.90
CA ASP A 145 -9.43 11.03 9.83
C ASP A 145 -9.26 9.54 10.15
N GLU A 146 -10.35 8.80 10.37
CA GLU A 146 -10.34 7.34 10.58
C GLU A 146 -9.70 6.63 9.40
N TYR A 147 -10.11 6.98 8.19
CA TYR A 147 -9.57 6.40 6.97
C TYR A 147 -8.06 6.66 6.85
N ILE A 148 -7.60 7.89 7.09
CA ILE A 148 -6.18 8.26 7.02
C ILE A 148 -5.35 7.48 8.05
N VAL A 149 -5.82 7.46 9.31
CA VAL A 149 -5.11 6.77 10.39
C VAL A 149 -5.07 5.26 10.12
N PHE A 150 -6.18 4.67 9.66
CA PHE A 150 -6.24 3.24 9.39
C PHE A 150 -5.35 2.84 8.22
N MET A 151 -5.35 3.60 7.14
CA MET A 151 -4.42 3.39 6.02
C MET A 151 -2.96 3.54 6.46
N GLY A 152 -2.66 4.53 7.31
CA GLY A 152 -1.31 4.71 7.87
C GLY A 152 -0.84 3.54 8.73
N VAL A 153 -1.72 2.95 9.53
CA VAL A 153 -1.40 1.75 10.32
C VAL A 153 -1.11 0.56 9.41
N LYS A 154 -1.93 0.35 8.37
CA LYS A 154 -1.69 -0.72 7.39
C LYS A 154 -0.35 -0.53 6.68
N ASP A 155 -0.01 0.70 6.29
CA ASP A 155 1.26 1.00 5.64
C ASP A 155 2.46 0.85 6.60
N TYR A 156 2.31 1.22 7.87
CA TYR A 156 3.30 0.97 8.91
C TYR A 156 3.59 -0.53 9.07
N GLU A 157 2.54 -1.37 9.08
CA GLU A 157 2.65 -2.82 9.19
C GLU A 157 3.35 -3.44 7.98
N VAL A 158 2.99 -3.00 6.77
CA VAL A 158 3.66 -3.43 5.54
C VAL A 158 5.13 -3.05 5.55
N THR A 159 5.47 -1.80 5.88
CA THR A 159 6.88 -1.38 5.94
C THR A 159 7.66 -2.17 7.01
N ARG A 160 7.04 -2.47 8.16
CA ARG A 160 7.66 -3.35 9.18
C ARG A 160 7.94 -4.75 8.63
N LEU A 161 6.97 -5.37 7.96
CA LEU A 161 7.16 -6.68 7.34
C LEU A 161 8.30 -6.63 6.32
N LEU A 162 8.29 -5.65 5.42
CA LEU A 162 9.32 -5.50 4.38
C LEU A 162 10.71 -5.30 4.99
N LYS A 163 10.82 -4.49 6.05
CA LYS A 163 12.07 -4.38 6.83
C LYS A 163 12.50 -5.72 7.43
N GLN A 164 11.59 -6.45 8.07
CA GLN A 164 11.88 -7.74 8.72
C GLN A 164 12.37 -8.81 7.73
N ILE A 165 11.86 -8.81 6.51
CA ILE A 165 12.30 -9.74 5.45
C ILE A 165 13.48 -9.20 4.63
N GLY A 166 14.14 -8.12 5.07
CA GLY A 166 15.36 -7.60 4.45
C GLY A 166 15.13 -6.77 3.18
N LEU A 167 13.93 -6.22 3.01
CA LEU A 167 13.56 -5.35 1.88
C LEU A 167 13.34 -3.88 2.27
N GLY A 168 13.63 -3.50 3.51
CA GLY A 168 13.36 -2.16 4.05
C GLY A 168 14.06 -1.01 3.29
N GLU A 169 15.31 -1.20 2.88
CA GLU A 169 16.08 -0.18 2.16
C GLU A 169 15.46 0.15 0.78
N TYR A 170 14.84 -0.84 0.13
CA TYR A 170 14.17 -0.64 -1.17
C TYR A 170 12.90 0.21 -1.07
N GLN A 171 12.43 0.55 0.14
CA GLN A 171 11.22 1.32 0.34
C GLN A 171 11.47 2.84 0.39
N GLU A 172 12.73 3.28 0.44
CA GLU A 172 13.06 4.72 0.45
C GLU A 172 12.46 5.51 -0.73
N PRO A 173 12.49 5.02 -1.99
CA PRO A 173 11.91 5.74 -3.13
C PRO A 173 10.41 6.01 -2.95
N LEU A 174 9.65 5.03 -2.44
CA LEU A 174 8.21 5.17 -2.20
C LEU A 174 7.92 6.18 -1.09
N VAL A 175 8.66 6.10 0.02
CA VAL A 175 8.52 7.06 1.12
C VAL A 175 8.86 8.49 0.66
N ARG A 176 9.91 8.65 -0.15
CA ARG A 176 10.27 9.94 -0.77
C ARG A 176 9.17 10.47 -1.68
N TYR A 177 8.63 9.62 -2.53
CA TYR A 177 7.54 9.97 -3.43
C TYR A 177 6.33 10.46 -2.63
N ASN A 178 5.87 9.68 -1.66
CA ASN A 178 4.71 10.04 -0.83
C ASN A 178 4.93 11.36 -0.09
N PHE A 179 6.09 11.58 0.55
CA PHE A 179 6.40 12.86 1.18
C PHE A 179 6.45 14.07 0.24
N SER A 180 6.61 13.85 -1.07
CA SER A 180 6.62 14.92 -2.09
C SER A 180 5.26 15.20 -2.70
N THR A 181 4.35 14.23 -2.68
CA THR A 181 2.99 14.35 -3.23
C THR A 181 1.92 14.58 -2.17
N ASP A 182 2.20 14.23 -0.92
CA ASP A 182 1.24 14.35 0.17
C ASP A 182 0.94 15.80 0.52
N ASP A 183 -0.35 16.04 0.78
CA ASP A 183 -0.81 17.26 1.41
C ASP A 183 -0.69 17.18 2.94
N LYS A 184 -1.17 18.21 3.65
CA LYS A 184 -1.14 18.23 5.11
C LYS A 184 -1.99 17.11 5.75
N ILE A 185 -2.97 16.57 5.02
CA ILE A 185 -3.97 15.62 5.50
C ILE A 185 -3.41 14.19 5.42
N SER A 186 -2.82 13.80 4.30
CA SER A 186 -2.19 12.47 4.14
C SER A 186 -0.82 12.34 4.81
N LEU A 187 -0.20 13.44 5.23
CA LEU A 187 1.12 13.44 5.87
C LEU A 187 1.23 12.52 7.11
N PHE A 188 0.15 12.32 7.87
CA PHE A 188 0.18 11.40 9.02
C PHE A 188 0.34 9.94 8.59
N LYS A 189 -0.39 9.54 7.55
CA LYS A 189 -0.30 8.21 6.95
C LYS A 189 1.15 7.94 6.51
N THR A 190 1.78 8.90 5.85
CA THR A 190 3.15 8.73 5.35
C THR A 190 4.19 8.80 6.46
N LEU A 191 3.95 9.58 7.52
CA LEU A 191 4.76 9.48 8.74
C LEU A 191 4.72 8.07 9.31
N LEU A 192 3.54 7.45 9.40
CA LEU A 192 3.40 6.07 9.88
C LEU A 192 4.11 5.08 8.95
N GLN A 193 3.94 5.18 7.63
CA GLN A 193 4.66 4.34 6.67
C GLN A 193 6.19 4.45 6.83
N ALA A 194 6.71 5.66 7.07
CA ALA A 194 8.13 5.94 7.16
C ALA A 194 8.77 5.51 8.49
N LEU A 195 7.99 5.45 9.57
CA LEU A 195 8.48 5.28 10.93
C LEU A 195 9.33 4.02 11.16
N PRO A 196 9.02 2.84 10.59
CA PRO A 196 9.85 1.64 10.75
C PRO A 196 11.26 1.76 10.15
N LEU A 197 11.42 2.62 9.14
CA LEU A 197 12.67 2.81 8.41
C LEU A 197 13.54 3.93 8.98
N ALA A 198 13.00 4.77 9.86
CA ALA A 198 13.70 5.94 10.40
C ALA A 198 14.98 5.58 11.19
N GLU A 199 15.10 4.35 11.68
CA GLU A 199 16.30 3.87 12.37
C GLU A 199 17.41 3.46 11.38
N ASP A 200 17.05 3.06 10.16
CA ASP A 200 17.99 2.47 9.19
C ASP A 200 18.36 3.48 8.09
N LEU A 201 17.44 4.38 7.74
CA LEU A 201 17.57 5.30 6.61
C LEU A 201 17.75 6.74 7.07
N VAL A 202 18.95 7.28 6.90
CA VAL A 202 19.32 8.64 7.34
C VAL A 202 18.39 9.71 6.78
N TRP A 203 18.04 9.63 5.49
CA TRP A 203 17.13 10.59 4.87
C TRP A 203 15.73 10.55 5.50
N VAL A 204 15.20 9.34 5.72
CA VAL A 204 13.88 9.14 6.34
C VAL A 204 13.89 9.68 7.77
N ASN A 205 14.93 9.35 8.55
CA ASN A 205 15.10 9.87 9.91
C ASN A 205 15.06 11.40 9.94
N ASN A 206 15.84 12.05 9.08
CA ASN A 206 15.89 13.50 9.00
C ASN A 206 14.53 14.10 8.64
N LYS A 207 13.79 13.48 7.72
CA LYS A 207 12.45 13.93 7.33
C LYS A 207 11.42 13.78 8.46
N VAL A 208 11.44 12.65 9.16
CA VAL A 208 10.58 12.39 10.33
C VAL A 208 10.86 13.40 11.45
N ARG A 209 12.14 13.65 11.76
CA ARG A 209 12.55 14.63 12.77
C ARG A 209 12.13 16.05 12.38
N ASP A 210 12.26 16.42 11.11
CA ASP A 210 11.81 17.72 10.60
C ASP A 210 10.30 17.92 10.76
N ILE A 211 9.49 16.90 10.43
CA ILE A 211 8.04 16.92 10.63
C ILE A 211 7.70 17.10 12.10
N CYS A 212 8.32 16.33 12.99
CA CYS A 212 8.09 16.44 14.43
C CYS A 212 8.43 17.83 14.96
N ARG A 213 9.58 18.39 14.54
CA ARG A 213 9.98 19.76 14.89
C ARG A 213 8.96 20.79 14.43
N ARG A 214 8.49 20.72 13.17
CA ARG A 214 7.48 21.66 12.63
C ARG A 214 6.13 21.54 13.33
N LYS A 215 5.78 20.35 13.81
CA LYS A 215 4.55 20.08 14.58
C LYS A 215 4.71 20.31 16.10
N GLY A 216 5.90 20.66 16.59
CA GLY A 216 6.16 20.79 18.03
C GLY A 216 6.06 19.48 18.82
N ILE A 217 6.25 18.34 18.15
CA ILE A 217 6.16 17.00 18.74
C ILE A 217 7.55 16.59 19.23
N PRO A 218 7.74 16.35 20.56
CA PRO A 218 9.02 15.88 21.08
C PRO A 218 9.39 14.51 20.52
N LEU A 219 10.67 14.28 20.19
CA LEU A 219 11.13 13.00 19.64
C LEU A 219 10.89 11.82 20.59
N LEU A 220 11.08 12.04 21.90
CA LEU A 220 10.77 11.02 22.93
C LEU A 220 9.30 10.58 22.89
N LEU A 221 8.38 11.48 22.50
CA LEU A 221 6.96 11.14 22.36
C LEU A 221 6.72 10.28 21.11
N LEU A 222 7.41 10.57 20.01
CA LEU A 222 7.36 9.73 18.81
C LEU A 222 7.96 8.34 19.07
N GLU A 223 9.08 8.26 19.79
CA GLU A 223 9.71 6.99 20.16
C GLU A 223 8.78 6.13 21.03
N LYS A 224 8.11 6.73 22.02
CA LYS A 224 7.09 6.05 22.83
C LYS A 224 5.93 5.55 21.98
N PHE A 225 5.48 6.35 21.02
CA PHE A 225 4.41 5.96 20.11
C PHE A 225 4.81 4.78 19.23
N LYS A 226 5.98 4.85 18.58
CA LYS A 226 6.54 3.74 17.80
C LYS A 226 6.62 2.46 18.65
N TYR A 227 7.14 2.57 19.86
CA TYR A 227 7.24 1.44 20.79
C TYR A 227 5.89 0.81 21.13
N GLN A 228 4.84 1.62 21.30
CA GLN A 228 3.49 1.11 21.54
C GLN A 228 2.94 0.37 20.32
N LEU A 229 3.17 0.87 19.10
CA LEU A 229 2.77 0.20 17.87
C LEU A 229 3.52 -1.12 17.65
N ASP A 230 4.84 -1.14 17.93
CA ASP A 230 5.70 -2.32 17.78
C ASP A 230 5.30 -3.46 18.74
N LYS A 231 4.75 -3.12 19.91
CA LYS A 231 4.37 -4.08 20.96
C LYS A 231 3.06 -4.83 20.72
N VAL A 232 2.25 -4.36 19.79
CA VAL A 232 0.94 -4.94 19.51
C VAL A 232 1.03 -5.74 18.22
N GLU A 233 0.40 -6.91 18.17
CA GLU A 233 0.32 -7.75 16.97
C GLU A 233 -0.95 -7.48 16.14
N ASP A 234 -2.06 -7.15 16.80
CA ASP A 234 -3.36 -6.90 16.19
C ASP A 234 -3.45 -5.51 15.52
N THR A 235 -3.85 -5.48 14.25
CA THR A 235 -4.00 -4.25 13.45
C THR A 235 -5.03 -3.29 14.04
N PHE A 236 -6.13 -3.79 14.61
CA PHE A 236 -7.18 -2.94 15.14
C PHE A 236 -6.80 -2.29 16.46
N GLU A 237 -6.01 -2.96 17.29
CA GLU A 237 -5.43 -2.36 18.49
C GLU A 237 -4.33 -1.35 18.15
N ARG A 238 -3.48 -1.62 17.14
CA ARG A 238 -2.58 -0.58 16.60
C ARG A 238 -3.34 0.64 16.11
N PHE A 239 -4.46 0.44 15.42
CA PHE A 239 -5.37 1.52 15.01
C PHE A 239 -5.88 2.33 16.20
N ARG A 240 -6.37 1.71 17.28
CA ARG A 240 -6.81 2.44 18.49
C ARG A 240 -5.69 3.27 19.12
N ILE A 241 -4.47 2.73 19.16
CA ILE A 241 -3.29 3.48 19.64
C ILE A 241 -3.02 4.68 18.73
N ALA A 242 -3.02 4.49 17.41
CA ALA A 242 -2.80 5.55 16.44
C ALA A 242 -3.89 6.63 16.49
N CYS A 243 -5.17 6.28 16.65
CA CYS A 243 -6.26 7.24 16.81
C CYS A 243 -6.07 8.15 18.04
N ARG A 244 -5.72 7.56 19.19
CA ARG A 244 -5.47 8.33 20.42
C ARG A 244 -4.32 9.31 20.21
N TRP A 245 -3.22 8.85 19.62
CA TRP A 245 -2.06 9.69 19.34
C TRP A 245 -2.38 10.81 18.35
N TYR A 246 -3.08 10.48 17.25
CA TYR A 246 -3.51 11.42 16.23
C TYR A 246 -4.35 12.56 16.82
N LYS A 247 -5.38 12.20 17.60
CA LYS A 247 -6.27 13.16 18.27
C LYS A 247 -5.50 14.07 19.23
N GLN A 248 -4.57 13.51 20.01
CA GLN A 248 -3.89 14.22 21.08
C GLN A 248 -2.75 15.11 20.60
N TYR A 249 -2.05 14.71 19.53
CA TYR A 249 -0.77 15.31 19.14
C TYR A 249 -0.67 15.74 17.67
N TRP A 250 -1.45 15.15 16.76
CA TRP A 250 -1.33 15.44 15.34
C TRP A 250 -2.32 16.47 14.80
N LYS A 251 -3.59 16.34 15.21
CA LYS A 251 -4.71 17.18 14.73
C LYS A 251 -4.63 18.64 15.20
N LYS A 252 -3.78 18.93 16.19
CA LYS A 252 -3.54 20.27 16.73
C LYS A 252 -2.83 21.18 15.72
#